data_AF-A0A0P9CV52-F1
#
_entry.id   AF-A0A0P9CV52-F1
#
_cell.length_a   1.000
_cell.length_b   1.000
_cell.length_c   1.000
_cell.angle_alpha   90.00
_cell.angle_beta   90.00
_cell.angle_gamma   90.00
#
_symmetry.space_group_name_H-M   'P 1'
#
loop_
_entity.id
_entity.type
_entity.pdbx_description
1 polymer ?
#
loop_
_entity_poly.entity_id
_entity_poly.type
_entity_poly.pdbx_seq_one_letter_code
_entity_poly.pdbx_strand_id
1 'polypeptide(L)'
;MASYRGLGVQVRPQRQQRPAGVALLAIVGVLGSLLGLLVALAGLWMVMRVSLAPSRQFGMYSTAAVVALIAMWINWGFWEMVKSSWWANLGLMIVGSGLSLWGLRMVPELGDLIGRLVPALSANRNLAAMALLLGVLVYHLCAIVYTLMMHAAFKVGVKDERPLWEKVHRN
;
A
#
# COMPACT_ATOMS: atom_id res chain seq x y z
N MET A 1 -47.37 8.27 -2.32
CA MET A 1 -46.34 7.23 -2.53
C MET A 1 -46.54 6.65 -3.91
N ALA A 2 -45.73 7.05 -4.90
CA ALA A 2 -45.83 6.56 -6.28
C ALA A 2 -44.70 5.56 -6.54
N SER A 3 -45.08 4.33 -6.86
CA SER A 3 -44.16 3.24 -7.19
C SER A 3 -43.63 3.43 -8.61
N TYR A 4 -42.33 3.69 -8.74
CA TYR A 4 -41.59 3.46 -9.97
C TYR A 4 -41.38 1.95 -10.17
N ARG A 5 -42.49 1.22 -10.39
CA ARG A 5 -42.50 -0.18 -10.87
C ARG A 5 -43.05 -0.13 -12.30
N GLY A 6 -42.20 0.01 -13.30
CA GLY A 6 -42.71 0.04 -14.68
C GLY A 6 -41.69 0.25 -15.79
N LEU A 7 -40.51 0.78 -15.49
CA LEU A 7 -39.43 0.85 -16.46
C LEU A 7 -38.39 -0.18 -16.03
N GLY A 8 -38.42 -1.36 -16.66
CA GLY A 8 -37.41 -2.42 -16.54
C GLY A 8 -36.01 -2.01 -17.01
N VAL A 9 -35.67 -0.72 -16.90
CA VAL A 9 -34.32 -0.22 -16.97
C VAL A 9 -33.65 -0.71 -15.69
N GLN A 10 -33.08 -1.92 -15.75
CA GLN A 10 -31.96 -2.24 -14.89
C GLN A 10 -30.91 -1.19 -15.20
N VAL A 11 -30.89 -0.11 -14.42
CA VAL A 11 -29.78 0.82 -14.38
C VAL A 11 -28.63 -0.03 -13.87
N ARG A 12 -27.89 -0.67 -14.78
CA ARG A 12 -26.66 -1.37 -14.41
C ARG A 12 -25.84 -0.31 -13.70
N PRO A 13 -25.55 -0.45 -12.40
CA PRO A 13 -24.73 0.52 -11.71
C PRO A 13 -23.45 0.61 -12.52
N GLN A 14 -23.23 1.76 -13.16
CA GLN A 14 -22.06 1.97 -13.99
C GLN A 14 -20.89 1.84 -13.02
N ARG A 15 -20.19 0.69 -13.05
CA ARG A 15 -18.99 0.50 -12.24
C ARG A 15 -18.07 1.65 -12.62
N GLN A 16 -17.77 2.52 -11.67
CA GLN A 16 -16.85 3.63 -11.88
C GLN A 16 -15.59 3.05 -12.51
N GLN A 17 -15.33 3.43 -13.77
CA GLN A 17 -14.28 2.82 -14.56
C GLN A 17 -12.96 3.21 -13.92
N ARG A 18 -12.25 2.22 -13.39
CA ARG A 18 -11.02 2.45 -12.63
C ARG A 18 -9.92 2.92 -13.58
N PRO A 19 -9.28 4.08 -13.34
CA PRO A 19 -8.16 4.52 -14.15
C PRO A 19 -7.04 3.47 -14.09
N ALA A 20 -6.41 3.17 -15.23
CA ALA A 20 -5.37 2.14 -15.30
C ALA A 20 -4.23 2.39 -14.30
N GLY A 21 -3.80 3.64 -14.12
CA GLY A 21 -2.75 3.96 -13.15
C GLY A 21 -3.17 3.75 -11.68
N VAL A 22 -4.46 3.93 -11.33
CA VAL A 22 -4.95 3.61 -9.97
C VAL A 22 -4.92 2.10 -9.74
N ALA A 23 -5.30 1.32 -10.75
CA ALA A 23 -5.20 -0.13 -10.70
C ALA A 23 -3.75 -0.60 -10.53
N LEU A 24 -2.81 0.00 -11.27
CA LEU A 24 -1.38 -0.31 -11.15
C LEU A 24 -0.84 0.01 -9.75
N LEU A 25 -1.12 1.21 -9.22
CA LEU A 25 -0.68 1.61 -7.88
C LEU A 25 -1.25 0.69 -6.80
N ALA A 26 -2.52 0.32 -6.91
CA ALA A 26 -3.14 -0.61 -5.99
C ALA A 26 -2.50 -2.02 -6.06
N ILE A 27 -2.23 -2.54 -7.26
CA ILE A 27 -1.56 -3.84 -7.43
C ILE A 27 -0.16 -3.80 -6.80
N VAL A 28 0.64 -2.78 -7.13
CA VAL A 28 1.98 -2.60 -6.55
C VAL A 28 1.90 -2.48 -5.03
N GLY A 29 0.93 -1.72 -4.51
CA GLY A 29 0.70 -1.57 -3.08
C GLY A 29 0.32 -2.87 -2.38
N VAL A 30 -0.58 -3.68 -2.97
CA VAL A 30 -0.95 -5.00 -2.42
C VAL A 30 0.23 -5.95 -2.43
N LEU A 31 0.95 -6.06 -3.55
CA LEU A 31 2.12 -6.94 -3.66
C LEU A 31 3.24 -6.51 -2.71
N GLY A 32 3.49 -5.22 -2.58
CA GLY A 32 4.47 -4.67 -1.65
C GLY A 32 4.09 -4.93 -0.18
N SER A 33 2.81 -4.77 0.16
CA SER A 33 2.29 -5.07 1.51
C SER A 33 2.41 -6.56 1.83
N LEU A 34 2.10 -7.43 0.87
CA LEU A 34 2.24 -8.88 1.02
C LEU A 34 3.71 -9.28 1.22
N LEU A 35 4.63 -8.71 0.43
CA LEU A 35 6.05 -8.94 0.59
C LEU A 35 6.53 -8.50 1.99
N GLY A 36 6.12 -7.31 2.44
CA GLY A 36 6.42 -6.81 3.78
C GLY A 36 5.90 -7.72 4.88
N LEU A 37 4.70 -8.26 4.71
CA LEU A 37 4.11 -9.24 5.64
C LEU A 37 4.94 -10.52 5.70
N LEU A 38 5.33 -11.07 4.55
CA LEU A 38 6.17 -12.29 4.49
C LEU A 38 7.52 -12.08 5.19
N VAL A 39 8.17 -10.93 4.97
CA VAL A 39 9.43 -10.58 5.64
C VAL A 39 9.24 -10.46 7.16
N ALA A 40 8.17 -9.80 7.61
CA ALA A 40 7.87 -9.67 9.02
C ALA A 40 7.60 -11.02 9.69
N LEU A 41 6.83 -11.91 9.04
CA LEU A 41 6.56 -13.26 9.53
C LEU A 41 7.83 -14.12 9.56
N ALA A 42 8.69 -14.04 8.54
CA ALA A 42 9.98 -14.72 8.53
C ALA A 42 10.88 -14.24 9.68
N GLY A 43 10.91 -12.93 9.93
CA GLY A 43 11.63 -12.34 11.07
C GLY A 43 11.09 -12.82 12.43
N LEU A 44 9.77 -12.84 12.61
CA LEU A 44 9.14 -13.39 13.82
C LEU A 44 9.51 -14.86 14.02
N TRP A 45 9.40 -15.67 12.97
CA TRP A 45 9.75 -17.08 13.00
C TRP A 45 11.21 -17.30 13.42
N MET A 46 12.15 -16.50 12.88
CA MET A 46 13.56 -16.57 13.28
C MET A 46 13.76 -16.20 14.74
N VAL A 47 13.14 -15.12 15.22
CA VAL A 47 13.27 -14.68 16.62
C VAL A 47 12.70 -15.72 17.59
N MET A 48 11.52 -16.27 17.30
CA MET A 48 10.89 -17.30 18.14
C MET A 48 11.69 -18.60 18.21
N ARG A 49 12.48 -18.93 17.18
CA ARG A 49 13.39 -20.09 17.21
C ARG A 49 14.61 -19.89 18.10
N VAL A 50 15.00 -18.65 18.38
CA VAL A 50 16.23 -18.33 19.13
C VAL A 50 15.91 -17.89 20.56
N SER A 51 14.74 -17.31 20.82
CA SER A 51 14.35 -16.86 22.15
C SER A 51 12.84 -16.97 22.38
N LEU A 52 12.46 -17.47 23.56
CA LEU A 52 11.07 -17.52 24.05
C LEU A 52 10.63 -16.22 24.73
N ALA A 53 11.56 -15.33 25.08
CA ALA A 53 11.26 -14.07 25.76
C ALA A 53 10.93 -12.96 24.74
N PRO A 54 9.91 -12.11 24.99
CA PRO A 54 9.61 -10.98 24.12
C PRO A 54 10.79 -10.01 24.04
N SER A 55 11.54 -10.08 22.94
CA SER A 55 12.68 -9.19 22.68
C SER A 55 12.23 -7.95 21.92
N ARG A 56 13.07 -6.91 21.90
CA ARG A 56 12.85 -5.73 21.05
C ARG A 56 12.63 -6.11 19.58
N GLN A 57 13.31 -7.16 19.10
CA GLN A 57 13.16 -7.67 17.73
C GLN A 57 11.79 -8.32 17.51
N PHE A 58 11.28 -9.09 18.48
CA PHE A 58 9.93 -9.64 18.43
C PHE A 58 8.88 -8.53 18.29
N GLY A 59 9.00 -7.47 19.11
CA GLY A 59 8.13 -6.30 19.03
C GLY A 59 8.19 -5.63 17.65
N MET A 60 9.40 -5.38 17.13
CA MET A 60 9.58 -4.76 15.81
C MET A 60 8.93 -5.56 14.68
N TYR A 61 9.16 -6.87 14.61
CA TYR A 61 8.55 -7.69 13.55
C TYR A 61 7.04 -7.86 13.72
N SER A 62 6.53 -7.90 14.96
CA SER A 62 5.08 -7.92 15.22
C SER A 62 4.41 -6.63 14.75
N THR A 63 4.99 -5.47 15.08
CA THR A 63 4.51 -4.17 14.60
C THR A 63 4.59 -4.10 13.07
N ALA A 64 5.69 -4.57 12.47
CA ALA A 64 5.83 -4.61 11.02
C ALA A 64 4.74 -5.47 10.34
N ALA A 65 4.40 -6.63 10.91
CA ALA A 65 3.33 -7.48 10.40
C ALA A 65 1.96 -6.77 10.47
N VAL A 66 1.66 -6.11 11.58
CA VAL A 66 0.42 -5.34 11.74
C VAL A 66 0.35 -4.18 10.74
N VAL A 67 1.45 -3.43 10.59
CA VAL A 67 1.53 -2.33 9.61
C VAL A 67 1.35 -2.85 8.18
N ALA A 68 1.93 -4.00 7.84
CA ALA A 68 1.76 -4.62 6.53
C ALA A 68 0.31 -5.03 6.26
N LEU A 69 -0.40 -5.57 7.26
CA LEU A 69 -1.83 -5.91 7.15
C LEU A 69 -2.69 -4.66 6.97
N ILE A 70 -2.43 -3.60 7.75
CA ILE A 70 -3.13 -2.31 7.62
C ILE A 70 -2.88 -1.71 6.21
N ALA A 71 -1.63 -1.73 5.75
CA ALA A 71 -1.29 -1.26 4.41
C ALA A 71 -1.99 -2.08 3.32
N MET A 72 -2.06 -3.41 3.47
CA MET A 72 -2.78 -4.28 2.54
C MET A 72 -4.27 -3.95 2.50
N TRP A 73 -4.91 -3.74 3.65
CA TRP A 73 -6.31 -3.34 3.74
C TRP A 73 -6.57 -1.98 3.09
N ILE A 74 -5.69 -1.00 3.31
CA ILE A 74 -5.79 0.32 2.66
C ILE A 74 -5.62 0.20 1.15
N ASN A 75 -4.63 -0.56 0.67
CA ASN A 75 -4.39 -0.76 -0.77
C ASN A 75 -5.55 -1.51 -1.44
N TRP A 76 -6.20 -2.44 -0.74
CA TRP A 76 -7.41 -3.09 -1.21
C TRP A 76 -8.60 -2.12 -1.28
N GLY A 77 -8.80 -1.29 -0.25
CA GLY A 77 -9.82 -0.24 -0.30
C GLY A 77 -9.55 0.80 -1.40
N PHE A 78 -8.28 1.10 -1.68
CA PHE A 78 -7.85 1.95 -2.80
C PHE A 78 -8.18 1.30 -4.15
N TRP A 79 -7.93 -0.01 -4.29
CA TRP A 79 -8.38 -0.80 -5.45
C TRP A 79 -9.89 -0.71 -5.67
N GLU A 80 -10.68 -0.71 -4.59
CA GLU A 80 -12.13 -0.61 -4.63
C GLU A 80 -12.67 0.83 -4.76
N MET A 81 -11.77 1.83 -4.84
CA MET A 81 -12.11 3.25 -4.94
C MET A 81 -12.87 3.79 -3.71
N VAL A 82 -12.62 3.22 -2.52
CA VAL A 82 -13.20 3.69 -1.26
C VAL A 82 -12.61 5.06 -0.88
N LYS A 83 -13.48 6.03 -0.56
CA LYS A 83 -13.09 7.42 -0.27
C LYS A 83 -12.04 7.54 0.85
N SER A 84 -12.26 6.87 1.98
CA SER A 84 -11.35 6.93 3.14
C SER A 84 -9.99 6.31 2.80
N SER A 85 -9.99 5.22 2.04
CA SER A 85 -8.77 4.54 1.59
C SER A 85 -7.92 5.39 0.66
N TRP A 86 -8.51 6.37 -0.05
CA TRP A 86 -7.76 7.32 -0.87
C TRP A 86 -6.78 8.16 -0.03
N TRP A 87 -7.29 8.79 1.02
CA TRP A 87 -6.49 9.62 1.91
C TRP A 87 -5.54 8.77 2.77
N ALA A 88 -5.98 7.59 3.19
CA ALA A 88 -5.12 6.65 3.90
C ALA A 88 -3.95 6.19 3.02
N ASN A 89 -4.20 5.91 1.73
CA ASN A 89 -3.16 5.53 0.78
C ASN A 89 -2.17 6.68 0.52
N LEU A 90 -2.67 7.91 0.40
CA LEU A 90 -1.82 9.10 0.32
C LEU A 90 -0.94 9.23 1.58
N GLY A 91 -1.52 9.02 2.76
CA GLY A 91 -0.79 9.00 4.03
C GLY A 91 0.31 7.94 4.05
N LEU A 92 0.02 6.71 3.58
CA LEU A 92 1.02 5.65 3.43
C LEU A 92 2.17 6.09 2.52
N MET A 93 1.88 6.77 1.40
CA MET A 93 2.92 7.22 0.49
C MET A 93 3.80 8.33 1.08
N ILE A 94 3.21 9.25 1.85
CA ILE A 94 3.95 10.30 2.55
C ILE A 94 4.88 9.67 3.61
N VAL A 95 4.35 8.75 4.42
CA VAL A 95 5.14 8.02 5.42
C VAL A 95 6.23 7.20 4.74
N GLY A 96 5.92 6.50 3.65
CA GLY A 96 6.89 5.74 2.86
C GLY A 96 8.01 6.61 2.29
N SER A 97 7.70 7.82 1.84
CA SER A 97 8.70 8.82 1.41
C SER A 97 9.62 9.22 2.57
N GLY A 98 9.05 9.54 3.73
CA GLY A 98 9.80 9.86 4.94
C GLY A 98 10.71 8.72 5.41
N LEU A 99 10.20 7.48 5.38
CA LEU A 99 10.97 6.27 5.69
C LEU A 99 12.09 6.01 4.68
N SER A 100 11.86 6.29 3.39
CA SER A 100 12.90 6.17 2.36
C SER A 100 14.02 7.16 2.59
N LEU A 101 13.69 8.42 2.91
CA LEU A 101 14.66 9.46 3.27
C LEU A 101 15.43 9.11 4.56
N TRP A 102 14.73 8.62 5.58
CA TRP A 102 15.37 8.18 6.82
C TRP A 102 16.29 6.96 6.57
N GLY A 103 15.85 6.04 5.70
CA GLY A 103 16.61 4.86 5.30
C GLY A 103 17.93 5.19 4.59
N LEU A 104 18.06 6.36 3.96
CA LEU A 104 19.34 6.80 3.39
C LEU A 104 20.46 6.92 4.44
N ARG A 105 20.12 7.08 5.73
CA ARG A 105 21.09 7.07 6.83
C ARG A 105 21.58 5.66 7.18
N MET A 106 20.89 4.63 6.70
CA MET A 106 21.13 3.20 6.98
C MET A 106 21.65 2.47 5.72
N VAL A 107 22.22 3.22 4.77
CA VAL A 107 22.76 2.66 3.51
C VAL A 107 23.83 1.59 3.75
N PRO A 108 24.79 1.75 4.69
CA PRO A 108 25.78 0.70 4.95
C PRO A 108 25.16 -0.62 5.38
N GLU A 109 24.20 -0.58 6.31
CA GLU A 109 23.53 -1.76 6.86
C GLU A 109 22.65 -2.45 5.81
N LEU A 110 21.90 -1.66 5.03
CA LEU A 110 21.10 -2.16 3.91
C LEU A 110 21.99 -2.71 2.79
N GLY A 111 23.12 -2.05 2.53
CA GLY A 111 24.13 -2.50 1.56
C GLY A 111 24.69 -3.86 1.95
N ASP A 112 25.06 -4.04 3.22
CA ASP A 112 25.53 -5.35 3.72
C ASP A 112 24.47 -6.45 3.57
N LEU A 113 23.19 -6.14 3.83
CA LEU A 113 22.10 -7.08 3.60
C LEU A 113 21.96 -7.44 2.12
N ILE A 114 21.95 -6.45 1.23
CA ILE A 114 21.87 -6.65 -0.22
C ILE A 114 23.05 -7.47 -0.72
N GLY A 115 24.27 -7.19 -0.26
CA GLY A 115 25.47 -7.92 -0.65
C GLY A 115 25.44 -9.40 -0.23
N ARG A 116 24.75 -9.73 0.88
CA ARG A 116 24.54 -11.12 1.31
C ARG A 116 23.46 -11.82 0.49
N LEU A 117 22.38 -11.12 0.18
CA LEU A 117 21.23 -11.68 -0.56
C LEU A 117 21.51 -11.79 -2.07
N VAL A 118 22.25 -10.84 -2.62
CA VAL A 118 22.60 -10.75 -4.05
C VAL A 118 24.12 -10.59 -4.18
N PRO A 119 24.89 -11.70 -4.13
CA PRO A 119 26.35 -11.65 -4.13
C PRO A 119 26.96 -10.89 -5.32
N ALA A 120 26.29 -10.90 -6.48
CA ALA A 120 26.70 -10.15 -7.67
C ALA A 120 26.76 -8.62 -7.44
N LEU A 121 26.00 -8.09 -6.46
CA LEU A 121 25.99 -6.68 -6.11
C LEU A 121 26.96 -6.34 -4.97
N SER A 122 27.68 -7.33 -4.40
CA SER A 122 28.52 -7.14 -3.21
C SER A 122 29.58 -6.03 -3.37
N ALA A 123 30.19 -5.91 -4.55
CA ALA A 123 31.18 -4.87 -4.86
C ALA A 123 30.59 -3.45 -4.85
N ASN A 124 29.32 -3.31 -5.23
CA ASN A 124 28.61 -2.03 -5.33
C ASN A 124 27.44 -1.94 -4.34
N ARG A 125 27.52 -2.66 -3.22
CA ARG A 125 26.36 -2.93 -2.35
C ARG A 125 25.72 -1.66 -1.78
N ASN A 126 26.53 -0.68 -1.40
CA ASN A 126 26.04 0.61 -0.89
C ASN A 126 25.40 1.44 -2.00
N LEU A 127 25.97 1.42 -3.21
CA LEU A 127 25.37 2.07 -4.38
C LEU A 127 24.02 1.44 -4.74
N ALA A 128 23.94 0.11 -4.71
CA ALA A 128 22.69 -0.63 -4.94
C ALA A 128 21.63 -0.30 -3.88
N ALA A 129 21.99 -0.26 -2.59
CA ALA A 129 21.10 0.14 -1.51
C ALA A 129 20.60 1.58 -1.68
N MET A 130 21.51 2.51 -1.98
CA MET A 130 21.15 3.91 -2.21
C MET A 130 20.25 4.07 -3.43
N ALA A 131 20.58 3.42 -4.55
CA ALA A 131 19.77 3.46 -5.77
C ALA A 131 18.36 2.87 -5.53
N LEU A 132 18.26 1.78 -4.77
CA LEU A 132 16.98 1.21 -4.38
C LEU A 132 16.14 2.20 -3.57
N LEU A 133 16.72 2.80 -2.52
CA LEU A 133 16.02 3.77 -1.67
C LEU A 133 15.58 5.02 -2.44
N LEU A 134 16.44 5.54 -3.32
CA LEU A 134 16.10 6.67 -4.17
C LEU A 134 15.02 6.32 -5.19
N GLY A 135 15.08 5.14 -5.80
CA GLY A 135 14.05 4.64 -6.70
C GLY A 135 12.70 4.51 -6.01
N VAL A 136 12.68 3.95 -4.79
CA VAL A 136 11.47 3.86 -3.96
C VAL A 136 10.96 5.24 -3.56
N LEU A 137 11.84 6.19 -3.23
CA LEU A 137 11.43 7.57 -2.93
C LEU A 137 10.78 8.24 -4.14
N VAL A 138 11.42 8.17 -5.32
CA VAL A 138 10.87 8.74 -6.56
C VAL A 138 9.51 8.12 -6.87
N TYR A 139 9.36 6.80 -6.73
CA TYR A 139 8.08 6.12 -6.88
C TYR A 139 7.00 6.74 -5.97
N HIS A 140 7.28 6.91 -4.67
CA HIS A 140 6.30 7.49 -3.75
C HIS A 140 5.93 8.92 -4.12
N LEU A 141 6.91 9.76 -4.49
CA LEU A 141 6.66 11.15 -4.91
C LEU A 141 5.77 11.20 -6.16
N CYS A 142 6.06 10.38 -7.17
CA CYS A 142 5.23 10.28 -8.38
C CYS A 142 3.81 9.80 -8.03
N ALA A 143 3.70 8.79 -7.15
CA ALA A 143 2.40 8.24 -6.76
C ALA A 143 1.56 9.23 -5.95
N ILE A 144 2.17 10.06 -5.10
CA ILE A 144 1.50 11.17 -4.39
C ILE A 144 0.90 12.15 -5.40
N VAL A 145 1.71 12.65 -6.34
CA VAL A 145 1.26 13.61 -7.35
C VAL A 145 0.13 13.01 -8.19
N TYR A 146 0.31 11.78 -8.67
CA TYR A 146 -0.69 11.07 -9.45
C TYR A 146 -2.01 10.89 -8.67
N THR A 147 -1.93 10.48 -7.40
CA THR A 147 -3.10 10.27 -6.54
C THR A 147 -3.87 11.58 -6.29
N LEU A 148 -3.17 12.70 -6.14
CA LEU A 148 -3.80 14.02 -6.02
C LEU A 148 -4.48 14.46 -7.33
N MET A 149 -3.79 14.29 -8.47
CA MET A 149 -4.35 14.61 -9.79
C MET A 149 -5.61 13.78 -10.10
N MET A 150 -5.56 12.48 -9.83
CA MET A 150 -6.69 11.58 -10.08
C MET A 150 -7.86 11.84 -9.11
N HIS A 151 -7.59 12.23 -7.87
CA HIS A 151 -8.66 12.63 -6.95
C HIS A 151 -9.47 13.80 -7.51
N ALA A 152 -8.77 14.82 -8.02
CA ALA A 152 -9.38 16.01 -8.62
C ALA A 152 -10.14 15.69 -9.91
N ALA A 153 -9.58 14.83 -10.78
CA ALA A 153 -10.18 14.48 -12.06
C ALA A 153 -11.40 13.55 -11.94
N PHE A 154 -11.38 12.59 -11.01
CA PHE A 154 -12.39 11.52 -10.93
C PHE A 154 -13.41 11.72 -9.81
N LYS A 155 -13.37 12.86 -9.10
CA LYS A 155 -14.30 13.19 -8.02
C LYS A 155 -14.44 12.03 -7.01
N VAL A 156 -13.32 11.36 -6.71
CA VAL A 156 -13.31 10.18 -5.85
C VAL A 156 -13.84 10.57 -4.47
N GLY A 157 -14.91 9.92 -4.03
CA GLY A 157 -15.56 10.26 -2.76
C GLY A 157 -16.59 11.39 -2.79
N VAL A 158 -17.11 11.78 -3.96
CA VAL A 158 -18.45 12.39 -4.01
C VAL A 158 -19.45 11.41 -3.40
N LYS A 159 -20.40 11.94 -2.61
CA LYS A 159 -21.48 11.16 -2.00
C LYS A 159 -22.07 10.29 -3.09
N ASP A 160 -22.06 8.97 -2.90
CA ASP A 160 -22.63 8.05 -3.87
C ASP A 160 -24.09 8.47 -4.09
N GLU A 161 -24.38 9.04 -5.27
CA GLU A 161 -25.70 9.56 -5.64
C GLU A 161 -26.70 8.41 -5.89
N ARG A 162 -26.21 7.18 -5.84
CA ARG A 162 -27.04 5.98 -5.95
C ARG A 162 -28.06 5.89 -4.81
N PRO A 163 -29.25 5.34 -5.12
CA PRO A 163 -30.31 5.12 -4.14
C PRO A 163 -29.83 4.30 -2.94
N LEU A 164 -30.37 4.58 -1.75
CA LEU A 164 -30.01 3.92 -0.49
C LEU A 164 -30.13 2.39 -0.55
N TRP A 165 -31.04 1.82 -1.36
CA TRP A 165 -31.24 0.38 -1.46
C TRP A 165 -30.05 -0.37 -2.10
N GLU A 166 -29.22 0.29 -2.91
CA GLU A 166 -27.97 -0.29 -3.43
C GLU A 166 -26.83 -0.24 -2.39
N LYS A 167 -26.95 0.62 -1.38
CA LYS A 167 -25.95 0.77 -0.30
C LYS A 167 -26.06 -0.32 0.75
N VAL A 168 -27.27 -0.88 0.94
CA VAL A 168 -27.55 -1.90 1.96
C VAL A 168 -26.94 -3.27 1.60
N HIS A 169 -26.63 -3.53 0.33
CA HIS A 169 -26.05 -4.82 -0.10
C HIS A 169 -24.52 -4.89 0.01
N ARG A 170 -23.88 -3.89 0.62
CA ARG A 170 -22.41 -3.83 0.79
C ARG A 170 -21.94 -3.51 2.20
N ASN A 171 -22.85 -3.44 3.18
CA ASN A 171 -22.49 -3.40 4.60
C ASN A 171 -22.53 -4.82 5.18
#